data_AF-A0A7V1JKA2-F1
#
_entry.id   AF-A0A7V1JKA2-F1
#
_cell.length_a   1.000
_cell.length_b   1.000
_cell.length_c   1.000
_cell.angle_alpha   90.00
_cell.angle_beta   90.00
_cell.angle_gamma   90.00
#
_symmetry.space_group_name_H-M   'P 1'
#
loop_
_entity.id
_entity.type
_entity.pdbx_description
1 polymer ?
#
loop_
_entity_poly.entity_id
_entity_poly.type
_entity_poly.pdbx_seq_one_letter_code
_entity_poly.pdbx_strand_id
1 'polypeptide(L)'
;MSRAKWTEGYRWSRKEATKGIRSAIYSLNRLAEARLLGPRRIARFRGTTGLADFVWKVTWATRTGRRPGEALARAEGCVVLIHGWDGSHVIWEDIPARICLGNPRLLVLAPDVNGFGESPFIEPLPPLTACDPAAVMRAVEEWVNLIGLRSSPRARRRYRVLTFVGHSMGGAATFYLDEARWRPHEVARLAVAPALLLNDRLRKEFYKALGLGIWAGSMTGTLDWLKERLAPRLIQILIGEASQVVKREHLRIFKNTAKGILAQTFYAMGAPPHSVHRRRRHHFRVLLGHRDRLVGVAPMLLLLEELGFTSGDVRVVMGDHYLFSVGLHSRRLHGPNRDILVRQVLGLHRECRQAQRRAAR
;
A
#
# COMPACT_ATOMS: atom_id res chain seq x y z
N MET A 1 23.11 12.75 -13.79
CA MET A 1 21.91 12.43 -12.98
C MET A 1 22.22 12.81 -11.55
N SER A 2 21.46 13.71 -10.91
CA SER A 2 21.69 13.91 -9.47
C SER A 2 21.44 12.59 -8.76
N ARG A 3 22.40 12.15 -7.97
CA ARG A 3 22.25 10.96 -7.12
C ARG A 3 20.98 11.17 -6.28
N ALA A 4 20.18 10.12 -6.11
CA ALA A 4 19.00 10.15 -5.26
C ALA A 4 19.44 10.33 -3.80
N LYS A 5 19.72 11.59 -3.40
CA LYS A 5 20.35 11.96 -2.12
C LYS A 5 19.64 11.36 -0.92
N TRP A 6 18.31 11.24 -0.97
CA TRP A 6 17.51 10.62 0.08
C TRP A 6 17.98 9.21 0.45
N THR A 7 18.59 8.47 -0.48
CA THR A 7 19.03 7.08 -0.24
C THR A 7 20.12 6.96 0.84
N GLU A 8 20.80 8.06 1.16
CA GLU A 8 21.82 8.15 2.21
C GLU A 8 21.22 8.34 3.61
N GLY A 9 19.97 8.81 3.71
CA GLY A 9 19.35 9.24 4.97
C GLY A 9 18.50 8.19 5.69
N TYR A 10 18.81 6.90 5.54
CA TYR A 10 18.05 5.87 6.26
C TYR A 10 18.27 5.97 7.78
N ARG A 11 17.24 5.61 8.56
CA ARG A 11 17.28 5.50 10.03
C ARG A 11 18.19 4.36 10.47
N TRP A 12 17.96 3.19 9.89
CA TRP A 12 18.78 1.99 10.07
C TRP A 12 18.66 1.09 8.84
N SER A 13 19.64 0.19 8.67
CA SER A 13 19.61 -0.85 7.64
C SER A 13 19.95 -2.21 8.24
N ARG A 14 19.42 -3.28 7.66
CA ARG A 14 19.69 -4.65 8.14
C ARG A 14 19.81 -5.64 6.98
N LYS A 15 20.44 -6.78 7.26
CA LYS A 15 20.30 -7.99 6.44
C LYS A 15 18.95 -8.64 6.80
N GLU A 16 18.19 -9.05 5.80
CA GLU A 16 16.95 -9.79 6.04
C GLU A 16 17.24 -11.28 6.22
N ALA A 17 16.28 -12.03 6.77
CA ALA A 17 16.40 -13.48 6.94
C ALA A 17 16.64 -14.20 5.59
N THR A 18 16.13 -13.62 4.49
CA THR A 18 16.38 -14.11 3.14
C THR A 18 17.79 -13.74 2.68
N LYS A 19 18.61 -14.75 2.37
CA LYS A 19 20.00 -14.57 1.91
C LYS A 19 20.08 -13.64 0.71
N GLY A 20 21.01 -12.68 0.76
CA GLY A 20 21.24 -11.73 -0.32
C GLY A 20 20.23 -10.58 -0.39
N ILE A 21 19.38 -10.42 0.64
CA ILE A 21 18.42 -9.32 0.74
C ILE A 21 18.80 -8.40 1.89
N ARG A 22 18.69 -7.09 1.65
CA ARG A 22 18.81 -6.05 2.67
C ARG A 22 17.59 -5.15 2.68
N SER A 23 17.37 -4.49 3.81
CA SER A 23 16.38 -3.44 3.93
C SER A 23 16.91 -2.23 4.67
N ALA A 24 16.20 -1.10 4.54
CA ALA A 24 16.44 0.13 5.26
C ALA A 24 15.11 0.85 5.53
N ILE A 25 14.99 1.49 6.69
CA ILE A 25 13.83 2.33 7.04
C ILE A 25 14.19 3.80 6.84
N TYR A 26 13.24 4.57 6.33
CA TYR A 26 13.35 6.01 6.10
C TYR A 26 12.15 6.73 6.71
N SER A 27 12.33 8.00 7.04
CA SER A 27 11.24 8.92 7.37
C SER A 27 11.49 10.29 6.75
N LEU A 28 10.43 11.05 6.44
CA LEU A 28 10.59 12.39 5.89
C LEU A 28 11.22 13.34 6.89
N ASN A 29 10.90 13.23 8.18
CA ASN A 29 11.50 14.07 9.22
C ASN A 29 13.02 13.94 9.22
N ARG A 30 13.53 12.70 9.22
CA ARG A 30 14.97 12.45 9.17
C ARG A 30 15.62 12.99 7.90
N LEU A 31 14.96 12.84 6.75
CA LEU A 31 15.47 13.40 5.49
C LEU A 31 15.45 14.93 5.47
N ALA A 32 14.50 15.56 6.17
CA ALA A 32 14.44 17.00 6.37
C ALA A 32 15.60 17.49 7.24
N GLU A 33 15.79 16.86 8.40
CA GLU A 33 16.86 17.16 9.36
C GLU A 33 18.24 17.02 8.71
N ALA A 34 18.45 15.95 7.94
CA ALA A 34 19.68 15.71 7.18
C ALA A 34 19.83 16.59 5.92
N ARG A 35 18.85 17.47 5.63
CA ARG A 35 18.82 18.35 4.44
C ARG A 35 18.97 17.60 3.11
N LEU A 36 18.55 16.34 3.07
CA LEU A 36 18.60 15.47 1.88
C LEU A 36 17.40 15.71 0.95
N LEU A 37 16.35 16.34 1.46
CA LEU A 37 15.20 16.84 0.72
C LEU A 37 15.00 18.33 1.01
N GLY A 38 14.61 19.10 -0.01
CA GLY A 38 14.44 20.55 0.14
C GLY A 38 13.21 20.91 1.00
N PRO A 39 13.32 21.87 1.94
CA PRO A 39 12.27 22.17 2.92
C PRO A 39 10.93 22.56 2.29
N ARG A 40 10.95 23.34 1.19
CA ARG A 40 9.73 23.72 0.45
C ARG A 40 8.96 22.50 -0.10
N ARG A 41 9.67 21.48 -0.57
CA ARG A 41 9.04 20.26 -1.12
C ARG A 41 8.41 19.42 -0.01
N ILE A 42 9.05 19.37 1.16
CA ILE A 42 8.52 18.68 2.35
C ILE A 42 7.29 19.42 2.88
N ALA A 43 7.36 20.74 3.01
CA ALA A 43 6.22 21.56 3.43
C ALA A 43 5.01 21.36 2.50
N ARG A 44 5.23 21.34 1.17
CA ARG A 44 4.18 21.02 0.20
C ARG A 44 3.57 19.63 0.42
N PHE A 45 4.41 18.61 0.63
CA PHE A 45 3.93 17.25 0.90
C PHE A 45 3.04 17.22 2.16
N ARG A 46 3.50 17.81 3.26
CA ARG A 46 2.73 17.89 4.51
C ARG A 46 1.42 18.66 4.33
N GLY A 47 1.45 19.82 3.70
CA GLY A 47 0.24 20.62 3.43
C GLY A 47 -0.76 19.92 2.51
N THR A 48 -0.28 19.08 1.58
CA THR A 48 -1.17 18.33 0.66
C THR A 48 -1.78 17.09 1.32
N THR A 49 -1.06 16.43 2.22
CA THR A 49 -1.44 15.13 2.78
C THR A 49 -1.98 15.19 4.20
N GLY A 50 -1.71 16.28 4.93
CA GLY A 50 -1.96 16.39 6.36
C GLY A 50 -1.04 15.53 7.23
N LEU A 51 -0.08 14.81 6.66
CA LEU A 51 0.82 13.90 7.39
C LEU A 51 1.99 14.69 8.00
N ALA A 52 2.29 14.42 9.28
CA ALA A 52 3.41 15.06 9.99
C ALA A 52 4.74 14.42 9.61
N ASP A 53 4.75 13.10 9.42
CA ASP A 53 5.87 12.32 8.88
C ASP A 53 5.34 11.29 7.86
N PHE A 54 6.24 10.73 7.07
CA PHE A 54 5.94 9.63 6.15
C PHE A 54 7.08 8.63 6.18
N VAL A 55 6.84 7.46 6.75
CA VAL A 55 7.81 6.38 6.95
C VAL A 55 7.66 5.32 5.88
N TRP A 56 8.78 4.76 5.43
CA TRP A 56 8.76 3.62 4.53
C TRP A 56 9.96 2.70 4.70
N LYS A 57 9.73 1.43 4.37
CA LYS A 57 10.78 0.43 4.22
C LYS A 57 11.20 0.30 2.77
N VAL A 58 12.50 0.27 2.50
CA VAL A 58 13.08 -0.11 1.21
C VAL A 58 13.73 -1.48 1.35
N THR A 59 13.47 -2.38 0.40
CA THR A 59 14.08 -3.72 0.32
C THR A 59 14.74 -3.90 -1.05
N TRP A 60 15.94 -4.49 -1.07
CA TRP A 60 16.70 -4.71 -2.30
C TRP A 60 17.60 -5.94 -2.23
N ALA A 61 17.99 -6.44 -3.41
CA ALA A 61 18.95 -7.52 -3.54
C ALA A 61 20.39 -6.99 -3.50
N THR A 62 21.25 -7.58 -2.68
CA THR A 62 22.65 -7.11 -2.52
C THR A 62 23.48 -7.25 -3.78
N ARG A 63 23.08 -8.14 -4.70
CA ARG A 63 23.75 -8.30 -6.00
C ARG A 63 23.57 -7.09 -6.93
N THR A 64 22.57 -6.24 -6.70
CA THR A 64 22.40 -4.99 -7.45
C THR A 64 23.00 -3.77 -6.75
N GLY A 65 23.40 -3.90 -5.48
CA GLY A 65 24.12 -2.88 -4.75
C GLY A 65 24.21 -3.19 -3.27
N ARG A 66 25.29 -2.77 -2.62
CA ARG A 66 25.44 -2.87 -1.16
C ARG A 66 24.60 -1.81 -0.44
N ARG A 67 24.35 -0.68 -1.10
CA ARG A 67 23.57 0.45 -0.60
C ARG A 67 22.30 0.70 -1.44
N PRO A 68 21.23 1.28 -0.86
CA PRO A 68 20.00 1.60 -1.57
C PRO A 68 20.21 2.48 -2.82
N GLY A 69 21.11 3.46 -2.75
CA GLY A 69 21.43 4.34 -3.89
C GLY A 69 22.04 3.59 -5.08
N GLU A 70 22.92 2.61 -4.82
CA GLU A 70 23.50 1.75 -5.86
C GLU A 70 22.43 0.86 -6.50
N ALA A 71 21.60 0.23 -5.66
CA ALA A 71 20.51 -0.62 -6.13
C ALA A 71 19.51 0.18 -6.99
N LEU A 72 19.11 1.38 -6.55
CA LEU A 72 18.21 2.26 -7.29
C LEU A 72 18.82 2.74 -8.62
N ALA A 73 20.13 3.01 -8.66
CA ALA A 73 20.82 3.39 -9.90
C ALA A 73 20.77 2.26 -10.95
N ARG A 74 20.77 0.99 -10.52
CA ARG A 74 20.69 -0.19 -11.39
C ARG A 74 19.28 -0.75 -11.58
N ALA A 75 18.29 -0.18 -10.89
CA ALA A 75 16.92 -0.67 -10.92
C ALA A 75 16.23 -0.39 -12.26
N GLU A 76 15.54 -1.40 -12.78
CA GLU A 76 14.66 -1.28 -13.96
C GLU A 76 13.26 -0.79 -13.59
N GLY A 77 12.92 -0.84 -12.30
CA GLY A 77 11.66 -0.39 -11.78
C GLY A 77 11.59 -0.48 -10.27
N CYS A 78 10.48 0.00 -9.74
CA CYS A 78 10.18 -0.08 -8.32
C CYS A 78 8.81 -0.75 -8.13
N VAL A 79 8.65 -1.46 -7.02
CA VAL A 79 7.35 -1.95 -6.56
C VAL A 79 7.00 -1.19 -5.29
N VAL A 80 5.79 -0.63 -5.21
CA VAL A 80 5.30 0.10 -4.04
C VAL A 80 4.17 -0.72 -3.41
N LEU A 81 4.37 -1.20 -2.19
CA LEU A 81 3.43 -2.04 -1.45
C LEU A 81 2.64 -1.20 -0.44
N ILE A 82 1.35 -0.99 -0.70
CA ILE A 82 0.46 -0.10 0.05
C ILE A 82 -0.44 -0.94 0.96
N HIS A 83 -0.24 -0.85 2.26
CA HIS A 83 -1.00 -1.65 3.23
C HIS A 83 -2.47 -1.17 3.38
N GLY A 84 -3.28 -2.01 4.02
CA GLY A 84 -4.68 -1.73 4.36
C GLY A 84 -4.86 -0.82 5.57
N TRP A 85 -6.12 -0.64 5.98
CA TRP A 85 -6.47 0.06 7.22
C TRP A 85 -5.78 -0.59 8.43
N ASP A 86 -5.30 0.23 9.38
CA ASP A 86 -4.65 -0.23 10.62
C ASP A 86 -3.40 -1.12 10.42
N GLY A 87 -2.83 -1.10 9.21
CA GLY A 87 -1.62 -1.84 8.87
C GLY A 87 -0.35 -1.00 8.96
N SER A 88 0.75 -1.62 8.55
CA SER A 88 2.04 -0.97 8.27
C SER A 88 2.77 -1.76 7.19
N HIS A 89 3.97 -1.32 6.80
CA HIS A 89 4.86 -2.06 5.93
C HIS A 89 5.19 -3.50 6.41
N VAL A 90 5.01 -3.81 7.70
CA VAL A 90 5.30 -5.13 8.28
C VAL A 90 4.34 -6.21 7.78
N ILE A 91 3.10 -5.85 7.38
CA ILE A 91 2.10 -6.85 6.97
C ILE A 91 2.51 -7.66 5.73
N TRP A 92 3.45 -7.12 4.95
CA TRP A 92 3.97 -7.75 3.75
C TRP A 92 4.96 -8.89 4.02
N GLU A 93 5.37 -9.10 5.28
CA GLU A 93 6.24 -10.20 5.70
C GLU A 93 7.49 -10.34 4.79
N ASP A 94 7.67 -11.49 4.12
CA ASP A 94 8.80 -11.78 3.23
C ASP A 94 8.51 -11.49 1.74
N ILE A 95 7.31 -10.98 1.40
CA ILE A 95 6.94 -10.64 0.01
C ILE A 95 7.94 -9.68 -0.65
N PRO A 96 8.40 -8.58 0.02
CA PRO A 96 9.42 -7.71 -0.57
C PRO A 96 10.69 -8.45 -0.96
N ALA A 97 11.16 -9.37 -0.11
CA ALA A 97 12.34 -10.18 -0.36
C ALA A 97 12.13 -11.13 -1.55
N ARG A 98 10.97 -11.80 -1.63
CA ARG A 98 10.61 -12.68 -2.75
C ARG A 98 10.53 -11.95 -4.08
N ILE A 99 9.97 -10.75 -4.11
CA ILE A 99 9.94 -9.90 -5.31
C ILE A 99 11.37 -9.56 -5.73
N CYS A 100 12.22 -9.11 -4.80
CA CYS A 100 13.62 -8.83 -5.08
C CYS A 100 14.37 -10.07 -5.55
N LEU A 101 14.11 -11.27 -5.02
CA LEU A 101 14.74 -12.50 -5.52
C LEU A 101 14.29 -12.85 -6.94
N GLY A 102 12.99 -12.72 -7.23
CA GLY A 102 12.44 -13.02 -8.56
C GLY A 102 12.86 -12.01 -9.64
N ASN A 103 13.12 -10.76 -9.27
CA ASN A 103 13.82 -9.80 -10.11
C ASN A 103 14.70 -8.84 -9.29
N PRO A 104 16.00 -9.12 -9.16
CA PRO A 104 16.94 -8.30 -8.39
C PRO A 104 17.14 -6.87 -8.87
N ARG A 105 16.69 -6.53 -10.08
CA ARG A 105 16.65 -5.16 -10.60
C ARG A 105 15.37 -4.41 -10.21
N LEU A 106 14.55 -4.98 -9.33
CA LEU A 106 13.46 -4.28 -8.67
C LEU A 106 13.87 -3.82 -7.28
N LEU A 107 13.54 -2.57 -6.99
CA LEU A 107 13.55 -2.02 -5.64
C LEU A 107 12.13 -2.09 -5.08
N VAL A 108 11.94 -2.66 -3.90
CA VAL A 108 10.62 -2.72 -3.26
C VAL A 108 10.54 -1.68 -2.16
N LEU A 109 9.50 -0.86 -2.18
CA LEU A 109 9.20 0.13 -1.16
C LEU A 109 7.85 -0.17 -0.54
N ALA A 110 7.74 -0.06 0.78
CA ALA A 110 6.49 -0.27 1.50
C ALA A 110 6.30 0.93 2.45
N PRO A 111 5.53 1.95 2.04
CA PRO A 111 5.21 3.08 2.91
C PRO A 111 4.16 2.71 3.96
N ASP A 112 4.29 3.35 5.12
CA ASP A 112 3.22 3.46 6.10
C ASP A 112 2.31 4.63 5.67
N VAL A 113 1.00 4.41 5.57
CA VAL A 113 0.06 5.37 4.97
C VAL A 113 -1.11 5.70 5.90
N ASN A 114 -1.76 6.83 5.63
CA ASN A 114 -3.06 7.21 6.20
C ASN A 114 -3.10 7.34 7.73
N GLY A 115 -2.04 7.85 8.36
CA GLY A 115 -1.99 8.01 9.81
C GLY A 115 -1.62 6.74 10.59
N PHE A 116 -1.37 5.63 9.88
CA PHE A 116 -1.00 4.34 10.47
C PHE A 116 0.51 4.11 10.41
N GLY A 117 0.97 3.04 11.09
CA GLY A 117 2.39 2.75 11.19
C GLY A 117 3.14 3.85 11.94
N GLU A 118 4.25 4.29 11.36
CA GLU A 118 5.03 5.44 11.84
C GLU A 118 4.78 6.72 11.01
N SER A 119 3.65 6.82 10.29
CA SER A 119 3.27 7.99 9.45
C SER A 119 2.06 8.75 10.02
N PRO A 120 2.18 9.44 11.18
CA PRO A 120 1.05 10.10 11.82
C PRO A 120 0.55 11.33 11.03
N PHE A 121 -0.74 11.65 11.20
CA PHE A 121 -1.27 12.95 10.81
C PHE A 121 -0.76 14.07 11.72
N ILE A 122 -0.77 15.30 11.23
CA ILE A 122 -0.50 16.52 12.01
C ILE A 122 -1.60 16.70 13.07
N GLU A 123 -2.85 16.47 12.68
CA GLU A 123 -4.00 16.60 13.55
C GLU A 123 -4.44 15.21 14.05
N PRO A 124 -4.84 15.08 15.33
CA PRO A 124 -5.36 13.82 15.88
C PRO A 124 -6.74 13.45 15.33
N LEU A 125 -7.43 14.41 14.71
CA LEU A 125 -8.71 14.25 14.02
C LEU A 125 -8.60 14.82 12.60
N PRO A 126 -7.93 14.12 11.68
CA PRO A 126 -7.77 14.59 10.30
C PRO A 126 -9.13 14.73 9.60
N PRO A 127 -9.24 15.61 8.58
CA PRO A 127 -10.45 15.70 7.78
C PRO A 127 -10.71 14.40 7.02
N LEU A 128 -11.98 14.07 6.80
CA LEU A 128 -12.41 12.86 6.07
C LEU A 128 -11.76 12.73 4.69
N THR A 129 -11.60 13.85 3.99
CA THR A 129 -10.98 13.93 2.66
C THR A 129 -9.49 13.59 2.65
N ALA A 130 -8.83 13.55 3.82
CA ALA A 130 -7.45 13.08 3.98
C ALA A 130 -7.36 11.60 4.34
N CYS A 131 -8.49 10.94 4.61
CA CYS A 131 -8.55 9.59 5.19
C CYS A 131 -9.06 8.51 4.22
N ASP A 132 -9.57 8.88 3.05
CA ASP A 132 -10.16 7.95 2.09
C ASP A 132 -9.08 7.25 1.21
N PRO A 133 -9.44 6.19 0.46
CA PRO A 133 -8.49 5.54 -0.44
C PRO A 133 -7.88 6.47 -1.50
N ALA A 134 -8.60 7.53 -1.93
CA ALA A 134 -8.08 8.49 -2.89
C ALA A 134 -6.96 9.35 -2.28
N ALA A 135 -7.10 9.77 -1.03
CA ALA A 135 -6.10 10.47 -0.25
C ALA A 135 -4.84 9.62 -0.05
N VAL A 136 -5.01 8.32 0.24
CA VAL A 136 -3.89 7.37 0.31
C VAL A 136 -3.10 7.37 -0.98
N MET A 137 -3.76 7.22 -2.13
CA MET A 137 -3.07 7.18 -3.42
C MET A 137 -2.40 8.51 -3.73
N ARG A 138 -3.07 9.64 -3.45
CA ARG A 138 -2.52 11.00 -3.60
C ARG A 138 -1.25 11.18 -2.78
N ALA A 139 -1.24 10.77 -1.52
CA ALA A 139 -0.07 10.82 -0.65
C ALA A 139 1.08 9.97 -1.21
N VAL A 140 0.78 8.76 -1.71
CA VAL A 140 1.78 7.89 -2.33
C VAL A 140 2.35 8.51 -3.62
N GLU A 141 1.53 9.11 -4.49
CA GLU A 141 2.01 9.78 -5.70
C GLU A 141 2.87 11.01 -5.39
N GLU A 142 2.46 11.84 -4.43
CA GLU A 142 3.23 13.01 -4.00
C GLU A 142 4.56 12.58 -3.36
N TRP A 143 4.58 11.50 -2.58
CA TRP A 143 5.81 10.92 -2.03
C TRP A 143 6.73 10.40 -3.14
N VAL A 144 6.21 9.62 -4.10
CA VAL A 144 6.97 9.14 -5.27
C VAL A 144 7.64 10.29 -6.03
N ASN A 145 6.92 11.40 -6.21
CA ASN A 145 7.44 12.61 -6.83
C ASN A 145 8.49 13.29 -5.93
N LEU A 146 8.24 13.38 -4.62
CA LEU A 146 9.14 13.98 -3.63
C LEU A 146 10.52 13.30 -3.63
N ILE A 147 10.56 11.98 -3.57
CA ILE A 147 11.82 11.21 -3.56
C ILE A 147 12.36 10.91 -4.97
N GLY A 148 11.69 11.37 -6.02
CA GLY A 148 12.21 11.32 -7.39
C GLY A 148 12.40 9.90 -7.92
N LEU A 149 11.46 8.99 -7.64
CA LEU A 149 11.55 7.62 -8.15
C LEU A 149 11.30 7.53 -9.65
N ARG A 150 10.49 8.44 -10.19
CA ARG A 150 10.19 8.53 -11.62
C ARG A 150 11.47 8.84 -12.41
N SER A 151 11.59 8.26 -13.60
CA SER A 151 12.69 8.64 -14.49
C SER A 151 12.50 10.07 -14.99
N SER A 152 13.61 10.76 -15.27
CA SER A 152 13.59 12.13 -15.81
C SER A 152 12.59 12.25 -16.97
N PRO A 153 11.88 13.39 -17.10
CA PRO A 153 11.07 13.69 -18.28
C PRO A 153 11.87 13.59 -19.59
N ARG A 154 13.19 13.87 -19.54
CA ARG A 154 14.10 13.75 -20.69
C ARG A 154 14.47 12.31 -21.04
N ALA A 155 14.12 11.32 -20.22
CA ALA A 155 14.40 9.92 -20.50
C ALA A 155 13.52 9.43 -21.68
N ARG A 156 14.10 9.47 -22.89
CA ARG A 156 13.43 9.07 -24.14
C ARG A 156 13.37 7.55 -24.35
N ARG A 157 14.22 6.78 -23.67
CA ARG A 157 14.29 5.32 -23.79
C ARG A 157 14.46 4.68 -22.41
N ARG A 158 13.72 3.58 -22.16
CA ARG A 158 13.85 2.71 -20.97
C ARG A 158 13.71 3.42 -19.61
N TYR A 159 12.60 4.13 -19.40
CA TYR A 159 12.26 4.64 -18.06
C TYR A 159 11.87 3.51 -17.10
N ARG A 160 11.96 3.80 -15.80
CA ARG A 160 11.59 2.89 -14.72
C ARG A 160 10.09 2.63 -14.74
N VAL A 161 9.70 1.36 -14.57
CA VAL A 161 8.31 0.97 -14.32
C VAL A 161 8.05 1.06 -12.82
N LEU A 162 6.92 1.65 -12.42
CA LEU A 162 6.44 1.65 -11.04
C LEU A 162 5.22 0.74 -10.94
N THR A 163 5.30 -0.32 -10.14
CA THR A 163 4.19 -1.25 -9.91
C THR A 163 3.60 -1.00 -8.52
N PHE A 164 2.37 -0.50 -8.45
CA PHE A 164 1.66 -0.29 -7.20
C PHE A 164 0.89 -1.55 -6.83
N VAL A 165 1.13 -2.08 -5.64
CA VAL A 165 0.44 -3.25 -5.11
C VAL A 165 -0.25 -2.83 -3.83
N GLY A 166 -1.56 -2.85 -3.81
CA GLY A 166 -2.34 -2.41 -2.67
C GLY A 166 -3.10 -3.56 -2.03
N HIS A 167 -3.15 -3.63 -0.71
CA HIS A 167 -4.03 -4.54 0.02
C HIS A 167 -5.18 -3.79 0.69
N SER A 168 -6.41 -4.33 0.68
CA SER A 168 -7.55 -3.76 1.40
C SER A 168 -7.82 -2.30 1.01
N MET A 169 -7.80 -1.36 1.96
CA MET A 169 -7.85 0.08 1.70
C MET A 169 -6.75 0.55 0.74
N GLY A 170 -5.52 0.06 0.88
CA GLY A 170 -4.44 0.32 -0.08
C GLY A 170 -4.71 -0.28 -1.46
N GLY A 171 -5.44 -1.41 -1.51
CA GLY A 171 -5.94 -2.01 -2.75
C GLY A 171 -6.95 -1.11 -3.44
N ALA A 172 -7.92 -0.59 -2.68
CA ALA A 172 -8.88 0.41 -3.17
C ALA A 172 -8.17 1.69 -3.63
N ALA A 173 -7.12 2.12 -2.93
CA ALA A 173 -6.33 3.31 -3.30
C ALA A 173 -5.78 3.22 -4.72
N THR A 174 -5.36 2.02 -5.18
CA THR A 174 -4.85 1.84 -6.55
C THR A 174 -5.85 2.18 -7.65
N PHE A 175 -7.17 2.19 -7.36
CA PHE A 175 -8.21 2.60 -8.30
C PHE A 175 -8.24 4.12 -8.54
N TYR A 176 -7.64 4.90 -7.63
CA TYR A 176 -7.61 6.36 -7.66
C TYR A 176 -6.30 6.92 -8.23
N LEU A 177 -5.41 6.06 -8.77
CA LEU A 177 -4.19 6.52 -9.45
C LEU A 177 -4.56 7.33 -10.70
N ASP A 178 -4.00 8.54 -10.81
CA ASP A 178 -4.25 9.43 -11.95
C ASP A 178 -3.32 9.11 -13.12
N GLU A 179 -3.74 8.17 -13.97
CA GLU A 179 -2.96 7.71 -15.13
C GLU A 179 -2.53 8.83 -16.08
N ALA A 180 -3.26 9.95 -16.15
CA ALA A 180 -2.91 11.07 -17.03
C ALA A 180 -1.57 11.73 -16.64
N ARG A 181 -1.12 11.56 -15.39
CA ARG A 181 0.16 12.07 -14.89
C ARG A 181 1.35 11.16 -15.26
N TRP A 182 1.10 9.99 -15.85
CA TRP A 182 2.10 8.96 -16.10
C TRP A 182 2.36 8.77 -17.59
N ARG A 183 3.59 8.41 -17.94
CA ARG A 183 3.90 8.03 -19.34
C ARG A 183 3.23 6.69 -19.67
N PRO A 184 2.91 6.43 -20.95
CA PRO A 184 2.38 5.13 -21.37
C PRO A 184 3.21 3.97 -20.83
N HIS A 185 2.61 3.00 -20.15
CA HIS A 185 3.33 1.84 -19.58
C HIS A 185 4.42 2.19 -18.54
N GLU A 186 4.40 3.39 -17.94
CA GLU A 186 5.24 3.72 -16.78
C GLU A 186 4.74 3.07 -15.49
N VAL A 187 3.44 2.76 -15.44
CA VAL A 187 2.77 2.23 -14.25
C VAL A 187 2.07 0.90 -14.50
N ALA A 188 2.05 0.07 -13.47
CA ALA A 188 1.17 -1.08 -13.32
C ALA A 188 0.52 -1.08 -11.94
N ARG A 189 -0.61 -1.78 -11.79
CA ARG A 189 -1.35 -1.89 -10.53
C ARG A 189 -1.76 -3.34 -10.27
N LEU A 190 -1.68 -3.73 -9.00
CA LEU A 190 -2.25 -4.98 -8.49
C LEU A 190 -3.05 -4.66 -7.23
N ALA A 191 -4.37 -4.77 -7.30
CA ALA A 191 -5.23 -4.65 -6.14
C ALA A 191 -5.43 -6.03 -5.52
N VAL A 192 -5.14 -6.18 -4.23
CA VAL A 192 -5.28 -7.42 -3.47
C VAL A 192 -6.38 -7.21 -2.46
N ALA A 193 -7.48 -7.96 -2.60
CA ALA A 193 -8.66 -7.84 -1.75
C ALA A 193 -9.07 -6.36 -1.53
N PRO A 194 -9.27 -5.55 -2.59
CA PRO A 194 -9.51 -4.12 -2.45
C PRO A 194 -10.80 -3.84 -1.67
N ALA A 195 -10.73 -3.01 -0.63
CA ALA A 195 -11.89 -2.56 0.15
C ALA A 195 -12.62 -1.41 -0.59
N LEU A 196 -13.04 -1.66 -1.84
CA LEU A 196 -13.74 -0.71 -2.69
C LEU A 196 -15.26 -0.91 -2.54
N LEU A 197 -15.90 -0.14 -1.65
CA LEU A 197 -17.26 -0.42 -1.19
C LEU A 197 -18.36 0.35 -1.95
N LEU A 198 -18.11 0.73 -3.21
CA LEU A 198 -18.95 1.70 -3.93
C LEU A 198 -20.42 1.28 -4.06
N ASN A 199 -20.73 0.00 -4.24
CA ASN A 199 -22.09 -0.49 -4.43
C ASN A 199 -22.59 -1.35 -3.25
N ASP A 200 -21.84 -1.40 -2.14
CA ASP A 200 -22.20 -2.25 -1.01
C ASP A 200 -22.78 -1.41 0.14
N ARG A 201 -24.10 -1.16 0.09
CA ARG A 201 -24.77 -0.36 1.10
C ARG A 201 -24.59 -0.95 2.51
N LEU A 202 -24.70 -2.26 2.66
CA LEU A 202 -24.59 -2.91 3.96
C LEU A 202 -23.19 -2.70 4.57
N ARG A 203 -22.14 -2.94 3.79
CA ARG A 203 -20.76 -2.73 4.26
C ARG A 203 -20.48 -1.24 4.48
N LYS A 204 -20.94 -0.35 3.61
CA LYS A 204 -20.81 1.10 3.79
C LYS A 204 -21.38 1.57 5.11
N GLU A 205 -22.61 1.18 5.42
CA GLU A 205 -23.26 1.53 6.69
C GLU A 205 -22.55 0.90 7.89
N PHE A 206 -22.08 -0.35 7.78
CA PHE A 206 -21.26 -0.98 8.81
C PHE A 206 -20.01 -0.16 9.14
N TYR A 207 -19.24 0.28 8.14
CA TYR A 207 -18.03 1.08 8.36
C TYR A 207 -18.33 2.49 8.89
N LYS A 208 -19.39 3.15 8.41
CA LYS A 208 -19.85 4.44 8.97
C LYS A 208 -20.25 4.30 10.44
N ALA A 209 -21.03 3.28 10.78
CA ALA A 209 -21.48 3.03 12.14
C ALA A 209 -20.31 2.76 13.08
N LEU A 210 -19.31 1.98 12.64
CA LEU A 210 -18.08 1.78 13.42
C LEU A 210 -17.32 3.08 13.64
N GLY A 211 -17.15 3.91 12.60
CA GLY A 211 -16.48 5.21 12.72
C GLY A 211 -17.18 6.13 13.72
N LEU A 212 -18.51 6.24 13.63
CA LEU A 212 -19.32 7.03 14.57
C LEU A 212 -19.24 6.48 16.00
N GLY A 213 -19.28 5.16 16.18
CA GLY A 213 -19.17 4.51 17.48
C GLY A 213 -17.83 4.80 18.17
N ILE A 214 -16.72 4.72 17.43
CA ILE A 214 -15.38 5.06 17.95
C ILE A 214 -15.31 6.54 18.35
N TRP A 215 -15.87 7.43 17.52
CA TRP A 215 -15.90 8.86 17.80
C TRP A 215 -16.74 9.18 19.05
N ALA A 216 -17.98 8.71 19.12
CA ALA A 216 -18.88 8.96 20.24
C ALA A 216 -18.31 8.46 21.57
N GLY A 217 -17.78 7.24 21.61
CA GLY A 217 -17.20 6.73 22.85
C GLY A 217 -15.89 7.44 23.23
N SER A 218 -15.17 8.03 22.27
CA SER A 218 -13.97 8.83 22.56
C SER A 218 -14.28 10.11 23.34
N MET A 219 -15.49 10.66 23.18
CA MET A 219 -15.95 11.84 23.91
C MET A 219 -16.38 11.55 25.35
N THR A 220 -16.77 10.31 25.66
CA THR A 220 -17.33 9.95 26.99
C THR A 220 -16.31 9.29 27.93
N GLY A 221 -15.03 9.16 27.55
CA GLY A 221 -13.99 8.51 28.37
C GLY A 221 -14.13 6.99 28.55
N THR A 222 -15.31 6.41 28.25
CA THR A 222 -15.60 4.97 28.33
C THR A 222 -14.88 4.10 27.28
N LEU A 223 -14.19 4.73 26.31
CA LEU A 223 -13.56 4.00 25.20
C LEU A 223 -12.27 3.27 25.56
N ASP A 224 -11.61 3.55 26.68
CA ASP A 224 -10.36 2.84 27.01
C ASP A 224 -10.66 1.37 27.34
N TRP A 225 -11.72 1.13 28.09
CA TRP A 225 -12.30 -0.19 28.30
C TRP A 225 -12.81 -0.83 26.99
N LEU A 226 -13.42 -0.03 26.11
CA LEU A 226 -13.92 -0.51 24.83
C LEU A 226 -12.78 -0.89 23.86
N LYS A 227 -11.66 -0.14 23.83
CA LYS A 227 -10.44 -0.50 23.07
C LYS A 227 -9.88 -1.83 23.57
N GLU A 228 -9.86 -2.06 24.89
CA GLU A 228 -9.34 -3.32 25.45
C GLU A 228 -10.22 -4.54 25.13
N ARG A 229 -11.55 -4.39 25.12
CA ARG A 229 -12.48 -5.49 24.82
C ARG A 229 -12.83 -5.69 23.34
N LEU A 230 -13.00 -4.61 22.57
CA LEU A 230 -13.37 -4.70 21.15
C LEU A 230 -12.17 -4.93 20.24
N ALA A 231 -10.97 -4.40 20.55
CA ALA A 231 -9.83 -4.54 19.66
C ALA A 231 -9.52 -6.00 19.32
N PRO A 232 -9.45 -6.95 20.28
CA PRO A 232 -9.16 -8.35 19.95
C PRO A 232 -10.22 -8.98 19.04
N ARG A 233 -11.52 -8.67 19.24
CA ARG A 233 -12.62 -9.21 18.44
C ARG A 233 -12.68 -8.59 17.05
N LEU A 234 -12.56 -7.26 16.95
CA LEU A 234 -12.50 -6.55 15.67
C LEU A 234 -11.28 -7.02 14.86
N ILE A 235 -10.10 -7.11 15.48
CA ILE A 235 -8.88 -7.62 14.84
C ILE A 235 -9.06 -9.08 14.40
N GLN A 236 -9.66 -9.95 15.22
CA GLN A 236 -9.94 -11.33 14.79
C GLN A 236 -10.90 -11.40 13.61
N ILE A 237 -11.95 -10.58 13.59
CA ILE A 237 -12.92 -10.52 12.50
C ILE A 237 -12.29 -9.93 11.22
N LEU A 238 -11.48 -8.88 11.36
CA LEU A 238 -10.90 -8.16 10.23
C LEU A 238 -9.67 -8.87 9.63
N ILE A 239 -8.90 -9.60 10.44
CA ILE A 239 -7.60 -10.16 10.03
C ILE A 239 -7.69 -11.67 9.72
N GLY A 240 -8.79 -12.32 10.09
CA GLY A 240 -9.07 -13.70 9.74
C GLY A 240 -7.92 -14.66 10.08
N GLU A 241 -7.47 -15.41 9.08
CA GLU A 241 -6.43 -16.44 9.16
C GLU A 241 -5.01 -15.91 8.85
N ALA A 242 -4.78 -14.60 8.91
CA ALA A 242 -3.43 -14.06 8.77
C ALA A 242 -2.45 -14.61 9.83
N SER A 243 -1.15 -14.44 9.56
CA SER A 243 -0.08 -14.85 10.47
C SER A 243 -0.14 -14.12 11.81
N GLN A 244 0.45 -14.72 12.86
CA GLN A 244 0.55 -14.08 14.17
C GLN A 244 1.42 -12.81 14.16
N VAL A 245 2.31 -12.66 13.17
CA VAL A 245 3.07 -11.43 12.98
C VAL A 245 2.12 -10.31 12.53
N VAL A 246 1.28 -10.57 11.54
CA VAL A 246 0.30 -9.59 11.03
C VAL A 246 -0.71 -9.23 12.12
N LYS A 247 -1.24 -10.21 12.85
CA LYS A 247 -2.20 -9.95 13.95
C LYS A 247 -1.61 -9.07 15.05
N ARG A 248 -0.38 -9.36 15.48
CA ARG A 248 0.32 -8.53 16.48
C ARG A 248 0.60 -7.13 15.97
N GLU A 249 0.93 -7.01 14.69
CA GLU A 249 1.19 -5.70 14.10
C GLU A 249 -0.07 -4.82 14.08
N HIS A 250 -1.20 -5.32 13.61
CA HIS A 250 -2.46 -4.58 13.67
C HIS A 250 -2.82 -4.19 15.11
N LEU A 251 -2.69 -5.11 16.06
CA LEU A 251 -2.93 -4.78 17.47
C LEU A 251 -2.03 -3.65 17.98
N ARG A 252 -0.76 -3.64 17.55
CA ARG A 252 0.19 -2.58 17.88
C ARG A 252 -0.22 -1.24 17.26
N ILE A 253 -0.59 -1.24 15.98
CA ILE A 253 -1.05 -0.02 15.29
C ILE A 253 -2.33 0.50 15.94
N PHE A 254 -3.34 -0.34 16.10
CA PHE A 254 -4.63 0.05 16.66
C PHE A 254 -4.52 0.69 18.05
N LYS A 255 -3.65 0.14 18.90
CA LYS A 255 -3.38 0.67 20.24
C LYS A 255 -2.72 2.04 20.18
N ASN A 256 -1.76 2.22 19.29
CA ASN A 256 -0.93 3.43 19.20
C ASN A 256 -1.52 4.54 18.32
N THR A 257 -2.51 4.23 17.46
CA THR A 257 -3.17 5.22 16.62
C THR A 257 -4.23 6.00 17.39
N ALA A 258 -4.25 7.32 17.17
CA ALA A 258 -5.23 8.22 17.76
C ALA A 258 -6.66 7.80 17.38
N LYS A 259 -7.59 7.91 18.34
CA LYS A 259 -9.00 7.51 18.17
C LYS A 259 -9.67 8.25 17.00
N GLY A 260 -9.37 9.54 16.85
CA GLY A 260 -9.89 10.37 15.74
C GLY A 260 -9.46 9.83 14.37
N ILE A 261 -8.20 9.42 14.22
CA ILE A 261 -7.70 8.80 12.99
C ILE A 261 -8.44 7.48 12.70
N LEU A 262 -8.59 6.60 13.69
CA LEU A 262 -9.32 5.33 13.54
C LEU A 262 -10.78 5.57 13.10
N ALA A 263 -11.46 6.53 13.75
CA ALA A 263 -12.84 6.87 13.44
C ALA A 263 -13.00 7.46 12.03
N GLN A 264 -12.19 8.46 11.67
CA GLN A 264 -12.27 9.16 10.39
C GLN A 264 -11.92 8.23 9.22
N THR A 265 -10.92 7.38 9.37
CA THR A 265 -10.54 6.41 8.33
C THR A 265 -11.61 5.35 8.11
N PHE A 266 -12.25 4.83 9.16
CA PHE A 266 -13.39 3.92 9.00
C PHE A 266 -14.58 4.60 8.31
N TYR A 267 -14.95 5.79 8.77
CA TYR A 267 -16.04 6.54 8.18
C TYR A 267 -15.78 6.84 6.70
N ALA A 268 -14.58 7.31 6.36
CA ALA A 268 -14.18 7.63 4.99
C ALA A 268 -14.23 6.40 4.04
N MET A 269 -13.96 5.19 4.54
CA MET A 269 -14.13 3.96 3.74
C MET A 269 -15.60 3.65 3.43
N GLY A 270 -16.53 3.95 4.35
CA GLY A 270 -17.97 3.76 4.14
C GLY A 270 -18.65 4.91 3.38
N ALA A 271 -18.02 6.08 3.34
CA ALA A 271 -18.52 7.28 2.67
C ALA A 271 -17.49 7.86 1.69
N PRO A 272 -16.98 7.08 0.71
CA PRO A 272 -15.95 7.59 -0.19
C PRO A 272 -16.52 8.78 -0.99
N PRO A 273 -15.95 9.98 -0.86
CA PRO A 273 -16.46 11.17 -1.56
C PRO A 273 -16.16 11.14 -3.06
N HIS A 274 -15.20 10.31 -3.48
CA HIS A 274 -14.75 10.21 -4.86
C HIS A 274 -15.31 8.95 -5.54
N SER A 275 -16.04 9.15 -6.64
CA SER A 275 -16.47 8.07 -7.52
C SER A 275 -15.27 7.51 -8.31
N VAL A 276 -15.31 6.20 -8.56
CA VAL A 276 -14.39 5.55 -9.48
C VAL A 276 -15.14 5.31 -10.77
N HIS A 277 -14.64 5.87 -11.87
CA HIS A 277 -15.27 5.71 -13.18
C HIS A 277 -14.73 4.48 -13.92
N ARG A 278 -15.62 3.88 -14.72
CA ARG A 278 -15.26 2.88 -15.74
C ARG A 278 -14.22 3.48 -16.69
N ARG A 279 -13.08 2.81 -16.83
CA ARG A 279 -12.00 3.22 -17.72
C ARG A 279 -11.29 1.98 -18.24
N ARG A 280 -10.76 2.01 -19.45
CA ARG A 280 -9.82 0.99 -19.91
C ARG A 280 -8.52 1.18 -19.14
N ARG A 281 -8.16 0.22 -18.31
CA ARG A 281 -6.96 0.30 -17.47
C ARG A 281 -5.94 -0.69 -17.97
N HIS A 282 -4.83 -0.17 -18.50
CA HIS A 282 -3.71 -1.01 -18.90
C HIS A 282 -2.94 -1.48 -17.66
N HIS A 283 -2.46 -2.72 -17.69
CA HIS A 283 -1.57 -3.28 -16.66
C HIS A 283 -2.16 -3.19 -15.25
N PHE A 284 -3.46 -3.44 -15.09
CA PHE A 284 -4.14 -3.44 -13.79
C PHE A 284 -4.83 -4.78 -13.57
N ARG A 285 -4.40 -5.51 -12.53
CA ARG A 285 -5.01 -6.76 -12.10
C ARG A 285 -5.60 -6.68 -10.70
N VAL A 286 -6.53 -7.59 -10.43
CA VAL A 286 -7.13 -7.78 -9.11
C VAL A 286 -6.96 -9.21 -8.65
N LEU A 287 -6.59 -9.40 -7.39
CA LEU A 287 -6.47 -10.70 -6.72
C LEU A 287 -7.42 -10.73 -5.52
N LEU A 288 -8.37 -11.66 -5.51
CA LEU A 288 -9.40 -11.80 -4.48
C LEU A 288 -9.28 -13.16 -3.77
N GLY A 289 -9.61 -13.20 -2.47
CA GLY A 289 -9.73 -14.46 -1.73
C GLY A 289 -11.19 -14.92 -1.72
N HIS A 290 -11.48 -16.16 -2.13
CA HIS A 290 -12.85 -16.68 -2.29
C HIS A 290 -13.73 -16.58 -1.02
N ARG A 291 -13.12 -16.54 0.17
CA ARG A 291 -13.78 -16.46 1.49
C ARG A 291 -13.58 -15.09 2.13
N ASP A 292 -13.23 -14.08 1.35
CA ASP A 292 -13.11 -12.71 1.86
C ASP A 292 -14.48 -12.18 2.28
N ARG A 293 -14.74 -12.22 3.59
CA ARG A 293 -15.98 -11.74 4.20
C ARG A 293 -16.03 -10.22 4.29
N LEU A 294 -14.86 -9.57 4.35
CA LEU A 294 -14.77 -8.12 4.55
C LEU A 294 -15.22 -7.38 3.32
N VAL A 295 -14.72 -7.75 2.15
CA VAL A 295 -15.11 -7.07 0.90
C VAL A 295 -16.24 -7.80 0.19
N GLY A 296 -16.35 -9.12 0.38
CA GLY A 296 -17.31 -9.97 -0.32
C GLY A 296 -16.92 -10.17 -1.79
N VAL A 297 -16.60 -11.41 -2.18
CA VAL A 297 -16.14 -11.68 -3.55
C VAL A 297 -17.22 -11.43 -4.60
N ALA A 298 -18.44 -11.91 -4.38
CA ALA A 298 -19.53 -11.71 -5.34
C ALA A 298 -19.85 -10.22 -5.61
N PRO A 299 -20.12 -9.36 -4.60
CA PRO A 299 -20.35 -7.94 -4.86
C PRO A 299 -19.13 -7.24 -5.44
N MET A 300 -17.90 -7.65 -5.06
CA MET A 300 -16.68 -7.12 -5.66
C MET A 300 -16.56 -7.47 -7.15
N LEU A 301 -16.90 -8.70 -7.55
CA LEU A 301 -16.84 -9.11 -8.96
C LEU A 301 -17.82 -8.29 -9.82
N LEU A 302 -19.05 -8.08 -9.34
CA LEU A 302 -20.04 -7.21 -10.01
C LEU A 302 -19.52 -5.79 -10.16
N LEU A 303 -18.95 -5.22 -9.09
CA LEU A 303 -18.35 -3.88 -9.15
C LEU A 303 -17.18 -3.81 -10.14
N LEU A 304 -16.31 -4.83 -10.17
CA LEU A 304 -15.18 -4.86 -11.10
C LEU A 304 -15.63 -4.94 -12.56
N GLU A 305 -16.68 -5.71 -12.85
CA GLU A 305 -17.31 -5.76 -14.16
C GLU A 305 -17.87 -4.39 -14.58
N GLU A 306 -18.61 -3.72 -13.70
CA GLU A 306 -19.10 -2.35 -13.93
C GLU A 306 -17.96 -1.36 -14.20
N LEU A 307 -16.83 -1.53 -13.52
CA LEU A 307 -15.61 -0.73 -13.72
C LEU A 307 -14.83 -1.10 -14.99
N GLY A 308 -15.27 -2.13 -15.72
CA GLY A 308 -14.73 -2.55 -17.01
C GLY A 308 -13.59 -3.56 -16.95
N PHE A 309 -13.42 -4.27 -15.83
CA PHE A 309 -12.47 -5.38 -15.74
C PHE A 309 -13.02 -6.60 -16.48
N THR A 310 -12.11 -7.37 -17.09
CA THR A 310 -12.43 -8.65 -17.73
C THR A 310 -11.98 -9.82 -16.87
N SER A 311 -12.39 -11.04 -17.25
CA SER A 311 -11.94 -12.27 -16.59
C SER A 311 -10.41 -12.45 -16.61
N GLY A 312 -9.70 -11.87 -17.59
CA GLY A 312 -8.25 -11.87 -17.64
C GLY A 312 -7.57 -10.95 -16.62
N ASP A 313 -8.30 -9.95 -16.11
CA ASP A 313 -7.79 -8.96 -15.17
C ASP A 313 -8.01 -9.36 -13.70
N VAL A 314 -8.96 -10.27 -13.44
CA VAL A 314 -9.37 -10.66 -12.10
C VAL A 314 -9.01 -12.13 -11.83
N ARG A 315 -8.37 -12.38 -10.69
CA ARG A 315 -8.08 -13.73 -10.22
C ARG A 315 -8.66 -13.94 -8.83
N VAL A 316 -9.48 -14.97 -8.67
CA VAL A 316 -9.94 -15.45 -7.37
C VAL A 316 -9.08 -16.63 -6.93
N VAL A 317 -8.66 -16.66 -5.68
CA VAL A 317 -7.86 -17.75 -5.09
C VAL A 317 -8.47 -18.25 -3.78
N MET A 318 -8.08 -19.46 -3.37
CA MET A 318 -8.49 -20.02 -2.08
C MET A 318 -7.81 -19.29 -0.93
N GLY A 319 -8.58 -18.62 -0.08
CA GLY A 319 -8.09 -17.79 1.03
C GLY A 319 -9.13 -16.77 1.45
N ASP A 320 -8.77 -15.98 2.47
CA ASP A 320 -9.58 -14.91 3.06
C ASP A 320 -9.07 -13.51 2.62
N HIS A 321 -9.36 -12.48 3.43
CA HIS A 321 -8.93 -11.11 3.17
C HIS A 321 -7.40 -10.93 3.18
N TYR A 322 -6.68 -11.74 3.97
CA TYR A 322 -5.22 -11.76 4.06
C TYR A 322 -4.66 -12.99 3.33
N LEU A 323 -5.21 -13.30 2.15
CA LEU A 323 -4.87 -14.47 1.32
C LEU A 323 -3.37 -14.72 1.09
N PHE A 324 -2.49 -13.74 1.32
CA PHE A 324 -1.03 -13.84 1.16
C PHE A 324 -0.26 -13.99 2.49
N SER A 325 -0.91 -13.81 3.64
CA SER A 325 -0.28 -13.92 4.96
C SER A 325 -0.32 -15.36 5.46
N VAL A 326 0.83 -15.90 5.82
CA VAL A 326 1.01 -17.33 6.07
C VAL A 326 1.16 -17.60 7.56
N GLY A 327 0.06 -18.02 8.20
CA GLY A 327 0.06 -18.54 9.57
C GLY A 327 0.18 -20.06 9.60
N LEU A 328 0.24 -20.63 10.81
CA LEU A 328 0.26 -22.09 11.00
C LEU A 328 -0.98 -22.76 10.39
N HIS A 329 -2.17 -22.19 10.60
CA HIS A 329 -3.43 -22.75 10.12
C HIS A 329 -3.71 -22.44 8.64
N SER A 330 -3.19 -21.34 8.11
CA SER A 330 -3.43 -20.91 6.73
C SER A 330 -2.34 -21.32 5.75
N ARG A 331 -1.24 -21.96 6.20
CA ARG A 331 -0.07 -22.28 5.36
C ARG A 331 -0.40 -23.02 4.07
N ARG A 332 -1.31 -23.99 4.14
CA ARG A 332 -1.71 -24.78 2.95
C ARG A 332 -2.43 -23.93 1.89
N LEU A 333 -3.23 -22.96 2.32
CA LEU A 333 -4.01 -22.11 1.42
C LEU A 333 -3.22 -20.86 0.99
N HIS A 334 -2.62 -20.16 1.95
CA HIS A 334 -2.00 -18.85 1.72
C HIS A 334 -0.56 -18.94 1.20
N GLY A 335 0.14 -20.06 1.42
CA GLY A 335 1.48 -20.29 0.87
C GLY A 335 1.52 -20.17 -0.66
N PRO A 336 0.71 -20.97 -1.39
CA PRO A 336 0.61 -20.85 -2.85
C PRO A 336 0.14 -19.47 -3.33
N ASN A 337 -0.76 -18.81 -2.60
CA ASN A 337 -1.24 -17.48 -2.93
C ASN A 337 -0.15 -16.41 -2.85
N ARG A 338 0.76 -16.52 -1.88
CA ARG A 338 1.93 -15.64 -1.79
C ARG A 338 2.78 -15.74 -3.05
N ASP A 339 2.97 -16.96 -3.59
CA ASP A 339 3.71 -17.16 -4.84
C ASP A 339 2.92 -16.68 -6.06
N ILE A 340 1.59 -16.81 -6.06
CA ILE A 340 0.72 -16.19 -7.08
C ILE A 340 0.89 -14.68 -7.06
N LEU A 341 0.80 -14.03 -5.90
CA LEU A 341 0.98 -12.59 -5.74
C LEU A 341 2.33 -12.13 -6.31
N VAL A 342 3.43 -12.75 -5.89
CA VAL A 342 4.78 -12.41 -6.38
C VAL A 342 4.88 -12.58 -7.89
N ARG A 343 4.34 -13.68 -8.46
CA ARG A 343 4.32 -13.88 -9.91
C ARG A 343 3.52 -12.82 -10.65
N GLN A 344 2.38 -12.38 -10.11
CA GLN A 344 1.56 -11.33 -10.70
C GLN A 344 2.31 -10.00 -10.74
N VAL A 345 2.98 -9.62 -9.65
CA VAL A 345 3.82 -8.40 -9.59
C VAL A 345 4.93 -8.45 -10.65
N LEU A 346 5.66 -9.56 -10.72
CA LEU A 346 6.74 -9.73 -11.68
C LEU A 346 6.23 -9.77 -13.13
N GLY A 347 5.06 -10.37 -13.36
CA GLY A 347 4.38 -10.42 -14.66
C GLY A 347 4.02 -9.02 -15.17
N LEU A 348 3.29 -8.25 -14.34
CA LEU A 348 2.93 -6.87 -14.64
C LEU A 348 4.14 -6.00 -14.97
N HIS A 349 5.22 -6.11 -14.18
CA HIS A 349 6.45 -5.38 -14.46
C HIS A 349 7.03 -5.76 -15.83
N ARG A 350 7.11 -7.05 -16.16
CA ARG A 350 7.61 -7.51 -17.47
C ARG A 350 6.73 -7.03 -18.62
N GLU A 351 5.42 -7.07 -18.48
CA GLU A 351 4.45 -6.61 -19.48
C GLU A 351 4.64 -5.12 -19.80
N CYS A 352 4.75 -4.27 -18.77
CA CYS A 352 5.08 -2.86 -18.97
C CYS A 352 6.41 -2.68 -19.70
N ARG A 353 7.47 -3.39 -19.28
CA ARG A 353 8.79 -3.30 -19.91
C ARG A 353 8.78 -3.75 -21.37
N GLN A 354 8.02 -4.79 -21.70
CA GLN A 354 7.86 -5.26 -23.08
C GLN A 354 7.08 -4.24 -23.92
N ALA A 355 6.00 -3.67 -23.39
CA ALA A 355 5.23 -2.63 -24.05
C ALA A 355 6.07 -1.36 -24.31
N GLN A 356 6.87 -0.91 -23.34
CA GLN A 356 7.84 0.18 -23.52
C GLN A 356 8.87 -0.10 -24.62
N ARG A 357 9.34 -1.35 -24.75
CA ARG A 357 10.29 -1.75 -25.81
C ARG A 357 9.64 -1.77 -27.18
N ARG A 358 8.38 -2.21 -27.28
CA ARG A 358 7.60 -2.21 -28.52
C ARG A 358 7.30 -0.80 -28.99
N ALA A 359 6.89 0.10 -28.10
CA ALA A 359 6.61 1.50 -28.42
C ALA A 359 7.86 2.33 -28.78
N ALA A 360 9.06 1.79 -28.58
CA ALA A 360 10.34 2.46 -28.89
C ALA A 360 10.99 1.95 -30.18
N ARG A 361 10.42 0.90 -30.79
CA ARG A 361 10.75 0.44 -32.15
C ARG A 361 9.82 1.15 -33.11
#